data_AF-A0A7S2X3H7-F1
#
_entry.id   AF-A0A7S2X3H7-F1
#
_cell.length_a   1.000
_cell.length_b   1.000
_cell.length_c   1.000
_cell.angle_alpha   90.00
_cell.angle_beta   90.00
_cell.angle_gamma   90.00
#
_symmetry.space_group_name_H-M   'P 1'
#
loop_
_entity.id
_entity.type
_entity.pdbx_description
1 polymer ?
#
loop_
_entity_poly.entity_id
_entity_poly.type
_entity_poly.pdbx_seq_one_letter_code
_entity_poly.pdbx_strand_id
1 'polypeptide(L)'
;GISGLCCAQGLLERKVRCTVFDTGENGAGGRLATRRAGDPSHNGFTGEEVEGQCWDHACQWFTCDDPEFDSVVKEWSAKGIVREWEHDNSVGSLDAVLGTSAI
;
A
#
# COMPACT_ATOMS: atom_id res chain seq x y z
N GLY A 1 -8.14 -7.71 2.50
CA GLY A 1 -6.89 -7.57 1.71
C GLY A 1 -7.11 -7.78 0.20
N ILE A 2 -6.11 -7.49 -0.66
CA ILE A 2 -6.29 -7.40 -2.12
C ILE A 2 -6.94 -8.61 -2.79
N SER A 3 -6.52 -9.84 -2.44
CA SER A 3 -7.10 -11.06 -3.02
C SER A 3 -8.60 -11.20 -2.76
N GLY A 4 -9.04 -10.86 -1.55
CA GLY A 4 -10.46 -10.84 -1.19
C GLY A 4 -11.25 -9.79 -1.96
N LEU A 5 -10.65 -8.61 -2.19
CA LEU A 5 -11.27 -7.55 -2.99
C LEU A 5 -11.34 -7.92 -4.47
N CYS A 6 -10.30 -8.52 -5.05
CA CYS A 6 -10.32 -9.03 -6.43
C CYS A 6 -11.42 -10.10 -6.60
N CYS A 7 -11.55 -11.02 -5.63
CA CYS A 7 -12.61 -12.02 -5.63
C CYS A 7 -14.01 -11.36 -5.56
N ALA A 8 -14.20 -10.40 -4.65
CA ALA A 8 -15.46 -9.67 -4.51
C ALA A 8 -15.81 -8.91 -5.79
N GLN A 9 -14.84 -8.27 -6.44
CA GLN A 9 -15.02 -7.61 -7.74
C GLN A 9 -15.49 -8.60 -8.81
N GLY A 10 -14.85 -9.77 -8.92
CA GLY A 10 -15.28 -10.81 -9.86
C GLY A 10 -16.70 -11.34 -9.60
N LEU A 11 -17.13 -11.41 -8.33
CA LEU A 11 -18.51 -11.75 -7.97
C LEU A 11 -19.50 -10.64 -8.37
N LEU A 12 -19.14 -9.37 -8.14
CA LEU A 12 -19.97 -8.22 -8.51
C LEU A 12 -20.18 -8.12 -10.03
N GLU A 13 -19.13 -8.36 -10.83
CA GLU A 13 -19.22 -8.41 -12.30
C GLU A 13 -20.22 -9.48 -12.79
N ARG A 14 -20.38 -10.56 -12.02
CA ARG A 14 -21.35 -11.63 -12.26
C ARG A 14 -22.71 -11.38 -11.59
N LYS A 15 -22.93 -10.17 -11.07
CA LYS A 15 -24.15 -9.74 -10.37
C LYS A 15 -24.46 -10.56 -9.11
N VAL A 16 -23.45 -11.18 -8.52
CA VAL A 16 -23.57 -11.90 -7.25
C VAL A 16 -23.28 -10.93 -6.11
N ARG A 17 -24.26 -10.74 -5.21
CA ARG A 17 -24.07 -9.91 -4.02
C ARG A 17 -23.16 -10.62 -3.03
N CYS A 18 -22.15 -9.91 -2.52
CA CYS A 18 -21.28 -10.38 -1.46
C CYS A 18 -21.05 -9.27 -0.43
N THR A 19 -20.68 -9.67 0.79
CA THR A 19 -20.25 -8.77 1.86
C THR A 19 -18.84 -9.19 2.27
N VAL A 20 -17.91 -8.24 2.26
CA VAL A 20 -16.52 -8.48 2.68
C VAL A 20 -16.37 -8.05 4.13
N PHE A 21 -15.85 -8.96 4.95
CA PHE A 21 -15.48 -8.68 6.35
C PHE A 21 -13.96 -8.70 6.45
N ASP A 22 -13.38 -7.77 7.20
CA ASP A 22 -11.95 -7.70 7.49
C ASP A 22 -11.80 -7.46 8.99
N THR A 23 -10.91 -8.21 9.64
CA THR A 23 -10.58 -8.03 11.05
C THR A 23 -9.41 -7.08 11.24
N GLY A 24 -8.87 -6.52 10.15
CA GLY A 24 -7.77 -5.57 10.17
C GLY A 24 -8.13 -4.34 10.98
N GLU A 25 -7.52 -4.21 12.17
CA GLU A 25 -7.64 -3.05 13.05
C GLU A 25 -7.13 -1.77 12.37
N ASN A 26 -6.21 -1.93 11.42
CA ASN A 26 -5.43 -0.91 10.72
C ASN A 26 -6.04 -0.48 9.37
N GLY A 27 -7.35 -0.64 9.20
CA GLY A 27 -8.05 -0.37 7.94
C GLY A 27 -7.94 -1.47 6.89
N ALA A 28 -8.66 -1.28 5.79
CA ALA A 28 -8.73 -2.23 4.69
C ALA A 28 -7.42 -2.28 3.89
N GLY A 29 -7.04 -3.48 3.44
CA GLY A 29 -5.86 -3.67 2.57
C GLY A 29 -4.97 -4.82 3.01
N GLY A 30 -4.97 -5.17 4.30
CA GLY A 30 -4.14 -6.23 4.85
C GLY A 30 -2.64 -5.91 4.68
N ARG A 31 -1.88 -6.78 4.01
CA ARG A 31 -0.44 -6.57 3.75
C ARG A 31 -0.13 -5.45 2.75
N LEU A 32 -1.13 -4.84 2.12
CA LEU A 32 -0.98 -3.65 1.28
C LEU A 32 -1.44 -2.35 1.98
N ALA A 33 -1.82 -2.42 3.26
CA ALA A 33 -2.32 -1.23 3.96
C ALA A 33 -1.17 -0.30 4.38
N THR A 34 -1.28 0.98 4.06
CA THR A 34 -0.39 2.06 4.50
C THR A 34 -0.66 2.43 5.95
N ARG A 35 0.40 2.58 6.74
CA ARG A 35 0.37 3.07 8.12
C ARG A 35 0.52 4.58 8.15
N ARG A 36 -0.12 5.24 9.11
CA ARG A 36 -0.03 6.71 9.30
C ARG A 36 0.32 7.01 10.75
N ALA A 37 1.26 7.93 10.96
CA ALA A 37 1.58 8.43 12.29
C ALA A 37 0.37 9.16 12.89
N GLY A 38 0.24 9.08 14.22
CA GLY A 38 -0.88 9.67 14.95
C GLY A 38 -2.22 8.95 14.77
N ASP A 39 -2.30 7.87 13.98
CA ASP A 39 -3.50 7.08 13.86
C ASP A 39 -3.69 6.19 15.12
N PRO A 40 -4.75 6.42 15.91
CA PRO A 40 -4.98 5.69 17.17
C PRO A 40 -5.20 4.18 16.97
N SER A 41 -5.64 3.77 15.78
CA SER A 41 -5.87 2.37 15.45
C SER A 41 -4.59 1.58 15.19
N HIS A 42 -3.46 2.28 15.02
CA HIS A 42 -2.19 1.72 14.55
C HIS A 42 -1.12 1.56 15.62
N ASN A 43 -1.47 1.68 16.90
CA ASN A 43 -0.50 1.66 18.01
C ASN A 43 0.70 2.60 17.71
N GLY A 44 0.38 3.70 17.02
CA GLY A 44 1.33 4.48 16.25
C GLY A 44 2.30 5.23 17.14
N PHE A 45 3.53 5.39 16.65
CA PHE A 45 4.44 6.39 17.18
C PHE A 45 3.73 7.74 17.19
N THR A 46 3.67 8.35 18.37
CA THR A 46 3.14 9.69 18.60
C THR A 46 4.28 10.63 18.95
N GLY A 47 4.24 11.84 18.40
CA GLY A 47 5.28 12.86 18.58
C GLY A 47 5.33 13.81 17.39
N GLU A 48 5.70 15.07 17.62
CA GLU A 48 5.83 16.08 16.56
C GLU A 48 6.78 15.62 15.45
N GLU A 49 7.79 14.81 15.77
CA GLU A 49 8.81 14.33 14.82
C GLU A 49 8.24 13.40 13.75
N VAL A 50 7.14 12.70 14.02
CA VAL A 50 6.56 11.70 13.11
C VAL A 50 5.20 12.13 12.56
N GLU A 51 4.65 13.27 12.99
CA GLU A 51 3.34 13.75 12.57
C GLU A 51 3.24 13.91 11.04
N GLY A 52 2.14 13.42 10.47
CA GLY A 52 1.90 13.47 9.02
C GLY A 52 2.66 12.42 8.19
N GLN A 53 3.56 11.64 8.79
CA GLN A 53 4.27 10.58 8.05
C GLN A 53 3.40 9.36 7.80
N CYS A 54 3.66 8.66 6.69
CA CYS A 54 3.03 7.39 6.36
C CYS A 54 4.03 6.40 5.78
N TRP A 55 3.80 5.10 5.98
CA TRP A 55 4.71 4.06 5.50
C TRP A 55 3.98 2.75 5.18
N ASP A 56 4.45 2.08 4.13
CA ASP A 56 4.03 0.72 3.79
C ASP A 56 4.99 -0.27 4.43
N HIS A 57 4.60 -0.85 5.57
CA HIS A 57 5.49 -1.74 6.34
C HIS A 57 5.64 -3.13 5.71
N ALA A 58 4.64 -3.62 4.99
CA ALA A 58 4.59 -5.01 4.54
C ALA A 58 4.88 -5.20 3.05
N CYS A 59 4.32 -4.36 2.18
CA CYS A 59 4.55 -4.42 0.74
C CYS A 59 4.87 -3.00 0.26
N GLN A 60 6.16 -2.71 0.09
CA GLN A 60 6.62 -1.40 -0.37
C GLN A 60 6.41 -1.20 -1.88
N TRP A 61 6.50 -2.27 -2.65
CA TRP A 61 6.33 -2.28 -4.10
C TRP A 61 5.95 -3.68 -4.58
N PHE A 62 5.56 -3.77 -5.85
CA PHE A 62 5.27 -5.02 -6.54
C PHE A 62 5.75 -4.94 -7.99
N THR A 63 5.99 -6.10 -8.61
CA THR A 63 6.24 -6.23 -10.05
C THR A 63 5.04 -6.80 -10.78
N CYS A 64 5.01 -6.63 -12.10
CA CYS A 64 3.97 -7.13 -12.98
C CYS A 64 4.60 -7.99 -14.08
N ASP A 65 4.66 -9.30 -13.85
CA ASP A 65 5.16 -10.26 -14.85
C ASP A 65 4.03 -10.99 -15.61
N ASP A 66 2.80 -10.91 -15.07
CA ASP A 66 1.62 -11.53 -15.65
C ASP A 66 0.86 -10.54 -16.57
N PRO A 67 0.54 -10.89 -17.82
CA PRO A 67 -0.14 -9.98 -18.76
C PRO A 67 -1.54 -9.56 -18.33
N GLU A 68 -2.29 -10.42 -17.64
CA GLU A 68 -3.63 -10.08 -17.17
C GLU A 68 -3.54 -9.06 -16.03
N PHE A 69 -2.59 -9.27 -15.10
CA PHE A 69 -2.33 -8.33 -14.02
C PHE A 69 -1.78 -6.98 -14.54
N ASP A 70 -0.90 -6.99 -15.54
CA ASP A 70 -0.38 -5.78 -16.19
C ASP A 70 -1.50 -4.91 -16.78
N SER A 71 -2.52 -5.53 -17.40
CA SER A 71 -3.68 -4.79 -17.90
C SER A 71 -4.44 -4.06 -16.78
N VAL A 72 -4.59 -4.71 -15.61
CA VAL A 72 -5.24 -4.11 -14.44
C VAL A 72 -4.40 -2.96 -13.88
N VAL A 73 -3.08 -3.15 -13.80
CA VAL A 73 -2.15 -2.14 -13.28
C VAL A 73 -2.07 -0.92 -14.21
N LYS A 74 -2.15 -1.10 -15.52
CA LYS A 74 -2.28 -0.01 -16.49
C LYS A 74 -3.56 0.80 -16.29
N GLU A 75 -4.68 0.13 -15.99
CA GLU A 75 -5.92 0.81 -15.65
C GLU A 75 -5.77 1.63 -14.35
N TRP A 76 -5.17 1.05 -13.32
CA TRP A 76 -4.90 1.75 -12.06
C TRP A 76 -3.95 2.93 -12.25
N SER A 77 -2.93 2.80 -13.09
CA SER A 77 -1.99 3.86 -13.44
C SER A 77 -2.69 5.01 -14.17
N ALA A 78 -3.53 4.70 -15.16
CA ALA A 78 -4.34 5.70 -15.86
C ALA A 78 -5.32 6.45 -14.93
N LYS A 79 -5.73 5.82 -13.83
CA LYS A 79 -6.55 6.41 -12.77
C LYS A 79 -5.75 7.15 -11.68
N GLY A 80 -4.43 7.12 -11.75
CA GLY A 80 -3.55 7.74 -10.74
C GLY A 80 -3.52 7.00 -9.39
N ILE A 81 -3.92 5.73 -9.35
CA ILE A 81 -3.94 4.91 -8.12
C ILE A 81 -2.54 4.34 -7.83
N VAL A 82 -1.79 3.99 -8.87
CA VAL A 82 -0.42 3.48 -8.79
C VAL A 82 0.49 4.24 -9.75
N ARG A 83 1.79 4.21 -9.50
CA ARG A 83 2.83 4.74 -10.39
C ARG A 83 4.04 3.82 -10.38
N GLU A 84 4.81 3.84 -11.46
CA GLU A 84 6.11 3.18 -11.48
C GLU A 84 7.05 3.86 -10.46
N TRP A 85 7.79 3.03 -9.73
CA TRP A 85 8.83 3.51 -8.82
C TRP A 85 10.17 3.53 -9.58
N GLU A 86 10.53 4.69 -10.11
CA GLU A 86 11.76 4.85 -10.91
C GLU A 86 13.02 4.67 -10.06
N HIS A 87 14.09 4.16 -10.68
CA HIS A 87 15.32 3.78 -10.00
C HIS A 87 16.06 4.94 -9.32
N ASP A 88 15.83 6.18 -9.76
CA ASP A 88 16.38 7.41 -9.18
C ASP A 88 15.50 8.02 -8.07
N ASN A 89 14.31 7.47 -7.83
CA ASN A 89 13.41 7.89 -6.76
C ASN A 89 13.72 7.19 -5.43
N SER A 90 15.00 7.18 -5.02
CA SER A 90 15.35 6.74 -3.65
C SER A 90 14.61 7.60 -2.63
N VAL A 91 13.97 6.98 -1.63
CA VAL A 91 13.22 7.68 -0.56
C VAL A 91 14.15 8.24 0.53
N GLY A 92 15.42 8.48 0.18
CA GLY A 92 16.45 8.96 1.09
C GLY A 92 17.82 8.30 0.89
N SER A 93 18.80 8.80 1.63
CA SER A 93 20.16 8.28 1.68
C SER A 93 20.48 7.77 3.09
N LEU A 94 21.12 6.60 3.18
CA LEU A 94 21.66 6.06 4.42
C LEU A 94 23.19 6.12 4.37
N ASP A 95 23.80 6.90 5.27
CA ASP A 95 25.22 6.80 5.58
C ASP A 95 25.41 5.70 6.62
N ALA A 96 25.81 4.52 6.15
CA ALA A 96 26.04 3.36 7.01
C ALA A 96 27.29 3.49 7.90
N VAL A 97 28.22 4.41 7.60
CA VAL A 97 29.43 4.64 8.40
C VAL A 97 29.10 5.54 9.59
N LEU A 98 28.30 6.57 9.36
CA LEU A 98 27.88 7.51 10.39
C LEU A 98 26.60 7.05 11.13
N GLY A 99 25.87 6.09 10.58
CA GLY A 99 24.58 5.65 11.11
C GLY A 99 23.49 6.72 10.96
N THR A 100 23.60 7.57 9.94
CA THR A 100 22.68 8.70 9.71
C THR A 100 21.89 8.51 8.43
N SER A 101 20.65 8.99 8.42
CA SER A 101 19.78 8.97 7.24
C SER A 101 19.23 10.36 6.94
N ALA A 102 19.03 10.65 5.66
CA ALA A 102 18.31 11.82 5.19
C ALA A 102 17.21 11.37 4.23
N ILE A 103 16.02 11.97 4.33
CA ILE A 103 14.86 11.75 3.45
C ILE A 103 14.76 12.95 2.51
#